data_AF-A0A1J5WFA6-F1
#
_entry.id   AF-A0A1J5WFA6-F1
#
_cell.length_a   1.000
_cell.length_b   1.000
_cell.length_c   1.000
_cell.angle_alpha   90.00
_cell.angle_beta   90.00
_cell.angle_gamma   90.00
#
_symmetry.space_group_name_H-M   'P 1'
#
loop_
_entity.id
_entity.type
_entity.pdbx_description
1 polymer ?
#
loop_
_entity_poly.entity_id
_entity_poly.type
_entity_poly.pdbx_seq_one_letter_code
_entity_poly.pdbx_strand_id
1 'polypeptide(L)'
;MRTPQDIVFARHQDTFFVLKENGMLLLSDAPGVSEKARETLYRTKERVLAKIKRSDYEAECMVCRIPRENKHTLFPLCGEAHFFVCRECIEREVGSQRKGNTRRLFCPYCPGDAFAVAVHGEVLPLVQKRKLFLAPDIKNTNAVLTENTKVFIGNIAISEDLLFRLLERTAVYIRGTVCVFYSSEQGDCIAKETGECIEVSLTQNTFDRGRTGKVLENIRRAQKNNIACFCQSFCFSDSALANLLPKLLMPEDNEMEVLVVSASKREHISEFLGVESESIWIGAVERIRLGGYAVCILPKIKIGKENETDTIVLSAGSEKHVKEVLSVDDKSIWLGRVNSLKLRHYALGVLPKLRVHRHNYITEVVLSATSKEQTAGARETEDRSIWLGRIERLVLKRYALDILPKLRIDRRNRMEALVLSARCEEYIGEALKTKDRSICIGEVARLKLKHFAAGLASKLKITGKFLLASTFTSIDSRRACSRNYMHSD
;
A
#
# COMPACT_ATOMS: atom_id res chain seq x y z
N MET A 1 -6.81 -6.11 -30.17
CA MET A 1 -6.10 -6.87 -29.11
C MET A 1 -4.61 -6.61 -29.29
N ARG A 2 -3.98 -5.84 -28.39
CA ARG A 2 -2.53 -5.59 -28.46
C ARG A 2 -1.83 -6.84 -27.93
N THR A 3 -0.95 -7.44 -28.72
CA THR A 3 -0.01 -8.47 -28.25
C THR A 3 0.84 -7.88 -27.11
N PRO A 4 1.17 -8.64 -26.05
CA PRO A 4 2.08 -8.15 -25.02
C PRO A 4 3.42 -7.86 -25.68
N GLN A 5 3.80 -6.59 -25.78
CA GLN A 5 5.13 -6.20 -26.22
C GLN A 5 6.14 -6.64 -25.15
N ASP A 6 7.26 -7.20 -25.57
CA ASP A 6 8.39 -7.52 -24.71
C ASP A 6 9.06 -6.22 -24.27
N ILE A 7 8.71 -5.73 -23.09
CA ILE A 7 9.21 -4.46 -22.57
C ILE A 7 10.42 -4.76 -21.67
N VAL A 8 11.59 -4.28 -22.07
CA VAL A 8 12.73 -4.11 -21.15
C VAL A 8 12.30 -3.08 -20.11
N PHE A 9 12.23 -3.49 -18.85
CA PHE A 9 11.72 -2.64 -17.77
C PHE A 9 12.77 -2.33 -16.71
N ALA A 10 13.87 -3.09 -16.67
CA ALA A 10 14.99 -2.85 -15.77
C ALA A 10 16.30 -3.31 -16.40
N ARG A 11 17.41 -2.68 -16.01
CA ARG A 11 18.77 -2.99 -16.45
C ARG A 11 19.70 -3.02 -15.24
N HIS A 12 20.65 -3.92 -15.20
CA HIS A 12 21.75 -3.91 -14.23
C HIS A 12 23.04 -4.28 -14.95
N GLN A 13 23.99 -3.36 -15.04
CA GLN A 13 25.20 -3.51 -15.84
C GLN A 13 24.85 -3.96 -17.27
N ASP A 14 25.38 -5.10 -17.72
CA ASP A 14 25.13 -5.70 -19.03
C ASP A 14 23.96 -6.72 -19.03
N THR A 15 23.15 -6.73 -17.97
CA THR A 15 21.97 -7.60 -17.82
C THR A 15 20.68 -6.82 -17.95
N PHE A 16 19.78 -7.29 -18.81
CA PHE A 16 18.47 -6.69 -19.07
C PHE A 16 17.36 -7.60 -18.56
N PHE A 17 16.36 -7.00 -17.91
CA PHE A 17 15.15 -7.67 -17.45
C PHE A 17 14.01 -7.34 -18.40
N VAL A 18 13.50 -8.37 -19.07
CA VAL A 18 12.42 -8.24 -20.06
C VAL A 18 11.16 -8.90 -19.53
N LEU A 19 10.06 -8.16 -19.54
CA LEU A 19 8.78 -8.67 -19.10
C LEU A 19 8.18 -9.58 -20.18
N LYS A 20 7.70 -10.76 -19.78
CA LYS A 20 6.93 -11.68 -20.63
C LYS A 20 5.57 -11.96 -20.01
N GLU A 21 4.65 -12.47 -20.84
CA GLU A 21 3.30 -12.83 -20.40
C GLU A 21 3.31 -13.86 -19.26
N ASN A 22 4.22 -14.85 -19.27
CA ASN A 22 4.27 -15.92 -18.27
C ASN A 22 5.57 -15.93 -17.42
N GLY A 23 6.30 -14.82 -17.38
CA GLY A 23 7.57 -14.78 -16.65
C GLY A 23 8.40 -13.55 -16.97
N MET A 24 9.70 -13.67 -16.79
CA MET A 24 10.68 -12.65 -17.16
C MET A 24 11.88 -13.30 -17.82
N LEU A 25 12.49 -12.60 -18.76
CA LEU A 25 13.80 -12.97 -19.29
C LEU A 25 14.87 -12.12 -18.62
N LEU A 26 15.95 -12.77 -18.20
CA LEU A 26 17.25 -12.13 -17.98
C LEU A 26 18.05 -12.35 -19.23
N LEU A 27 18.50 -11.28 -19.85
CA LEU A 27 19.37 -11.32 -21.02
C LEU A 27 20.70 -10.65 -20.64
N SER A 28 21.80 -11.39 -20.77
CA SER A 28 23.16 -10.88 -20.57
C SER A 28 24.00 -11.08 -21.82
N ASP A 29 24.86 -10.12 -22.08
CA ASP A 29 25.76 -10.11 -23.24
C ASP A 29 26.88 -11.16 -23.05
N ALA A 30 26.67 -12.38 -23.54
CA ALA A 30 27.65 -13.46 -23.50
C ALA A 30 28.12 -13.81 -24.93
N PRO A 31 29.45 -13.87 -25.20
CA PRO A 31 29.96 -14.32 -26.49
C PRO A 31 29.83 -15.84 -26.59
N GLY A 32 29.17 -16.33 -27.66
CA GLY A 32 29.16 -17.75 -28.03
C GLY A 32 27.77 -18.36 -28.20
N VAL A 33 27.16 -18.13 -29.35
CA VAL A 33 25.92 -18.82 -29.78
C VAL A 33 26.28 -20.25 -30.18
N SER A 34 25.73 -21.26 -29.50
CA SER A 34 25.92 -22.68 -29.85
C SER A 34 25.32 -23.00 -31.23
N GLU A 35 25.77 -24.09 -31.86
CA GLU A 35 25.25 -24.54 -33.16
C GLU A 35 23.73 -24.80 -33.14
N LYS A 36 23.21 -25.28 -32.00
CA LYS A 36 21.77 -25.48 -31.75
C LYS A 36 20.98 -24.17 -31.68
N ALA A 37 21.61 -23.09 -31.23
CA ALA A 37 21.03 -21.77 -31.25
C ALA A 37 21.00 -21.21 -32.68
N ARG A 38 22.04 -21.43 -33.51
CA ARG A 38 22.01 -21.04 -34.94
C ARG A 38 20.81 -21.65 -35.69
N GLU A 39 20.53 -22.92 -35.46
CA GLU A 39 19.38 -23.63 -36.02
C GLU A 39 18.03 -23.03 -35.54
N THR A 40 17.97 -22.59 -34.28
CA THR A 40 16.76 -22.00 -33.70
C THR A 40 16.47 -20.61 -34.30
N LEU A 41 17.52 -19.79 -34.45
CA LEU A 41 17.46 -18.48 -35.12
C LEU A 41 16.94 -18.61 -36.54
N TYR A 42 17.46 -19.60 -37.26
CA TYR A 42 17.04 -19.91 -38.62
C TYR A 42 15.54 -20.27 -38.65
N ARG A 43 15.09 -21.19 -37.80
CA ARG A 43 13.66 -21.59 -37.76
C ARG A 43 12.72 -20.47 -37.35
N THR A 44 13.07 -19.64 -36.37
CA THR A 44 12.23 -18.52 -35.93
C THR A 44 12.09 -17.48 -37.03
N LYS A 45 13.19 -17.16 -37.72
CA LYS A 45 13.18 -16.31 -38.92
C LYS A 45 12.25 -16.88 -40.01
N GLU A 46 12.40 -18.16 -40.36
CA GLU A 46 11.59 -18.80 -41.41
C GLU A 46 10.09 -18.77 -41.08
N ARG A 47 9.72 -18.98 -39.80
CA ARG A 47 8.31 -18.86 -39.36
C ARG A 47 7.74 -17.47 -39.54
N VAL A 48 8.51 -16.43 -39.24
CA VAL A 48 8.06 -15.04 -39.35
C VAL A 48 7.89 -14.66 -40.81
N LEU A 49 8.87 -14.99 -41.65
CA LEU A 49 8.82 -14.78 -43.10
C LEU A 49 7.64 -15.52 -43.75
N ALA A 50 7.38 -16.77 -43.34
CA ALA A 50 6.23 -17.54 -43.79
C ALA A 50 4.89 -16.91 -43.37
N LYS A 51 4.79 -16.41 -42.13
CA LYS A 51 3.57 -15.76 -41.61
C LYS A 51 3.20 -14.50 -42.39
N ILE A 52 4.19 -13.70 -42.77
CA ILE A 52 4.00 -12.45 -43.54
C ILE A 52 4.11 -12.65 -45.06
N LYS A 53 4.29 -13.90 -45.53
CA LYS A 53 4.48 -14.26 -46.95
C LYS A 53 5.58 -13.46 -47.65
N ARG A 54 6.70 -13.21 -46.96
CA ARG A 54 7.87 -12.53 -47.54
C ARG A 54 9.05 -13.49 -47.64
N SER A 55 9.95 -13.19 -48.56
CA SER A 55 11.21 -13.89 -48.74
C SER A 55 12.37 -12.94 -48.40
N ASP A 56 13.46 -13.52 -47.92
CA ASP A 56 14.73 -12.85 -47.69
C ASP A 56 15.78 -13.23 -48.75
N TYR A 57 15.34 -13.78 -49.90
CA TYR A 57 16.21 -14.25 -50.99
C TYR A 57 17.13 -13.14 -51.52
N GLU A 58 16.60 -11.93 -51.73
CA GLU A 58 17.36 -10.75 -52.17
C GLU A 58 17.74 -9.82 -51.01
N ALA A 59 17.60 -10.29 -49.77
CA ALA A 59 17.89 -9.45 -48.62
C ALA A 59 19.40 -9.22 -48.47
N GLU A 60 19.75 -7.98 -48.14
CA GLU A 60 21.08 -7.59 -47.71
C GLU A 60 21.01 -6.99 -46.29
N CYS A 61 22.13 -7.03 -45.59
CA CYS A 61 22.23 -6.33 -44.32
C CYS A 61 22.09 -4.82 -44.56
N MET A 62 21.15 -4.15 -43.87
CA MET A 62 20.97 -2.71 -44.03
C MET A 62 22.20 -1.87 -43.60
N VAL A 63 23.07 -2.45 -42.77
CA VAL A 63 24.25 -1.78 -42.21
C VAL A 63 25.47 -2.01 -43.10
N CYS A 64 25.87 -3.26 -43.32
CA CYS A 64 27.08 -3.58 -44.09
C CYS A 64 26.82 -4.00 -45.53
N ARG A 65 25.56 -4.03 -45.98
CA ARG A 65 25.13 -4.40 -47.34
C ARG A 65 25.60 -5.78 -47.78
N ILE A 66 25.90 -6.66 -46.83
CA ILE A 66 26.29 -8.04 -47.16
C ILE A 66 25.05 -8.84 -47.56
N PRO A 67 25.05 -9.51 -48.73
CA PRO A 67 23.94 -10.36 -49.14
C PRO A 67 23.92 -11.66 -48.33
N ARG A 68 22.75 -12.32 -48.31
CA ARG A 68 22.52 -13.61 -47.60
C ARG A 68 23.54 -14.70 -47.96
N GLU A 69 24.02 -14.72 -49.20
CA GLU A 69 24.82 -15.82 -49.77
C GLU A 69 26.24 -15.93 -49.16
N ASN A 70 26.75 -14.86 -48.55
CA ASN A 70 28.09 -14.83 -47.98
C ASN A 70 28.10 -15.25 -46.50
N LYS A 71 27.92 -16.54 -46.17
CA LYS A 71 28.09 -17.11 -44.80
C LYS A 71 27.32 -16.43 -43.63
N HIS A 72 26.51 -15.41 -43.87
CA HIS A 72 25.86 -14.59 -42.84
C HIS A 72 24.34 -14.78 -42.86
N THR A 73 23.78 -15.29 -41.76
CA THR A 73 22.33 -15.29 -41.54
C THR A 73 21.86 -13.85 -41.29
N LEU A 74 20.94 -13.37 -42.15
CA LEU A 74 20.26 -12.08 -41.99
C LEU A 74 18.98 -12.22 -41.16
N PHE A 75 18.71 -11.27 -40.26
CA PHE A 75 17.53 -11.28 -39.37
C PHE A 75 16.62 -10.07 -39.61
N PRO A 76 15.29 -10.24 -39.60
CA PRO A 76 14.35 -9.12 -39.67
C PRO A 76 14.51 -8.17 -38.48
N LEU A 77 14.49 -6.86 -38.73
CA LEU A 77 14.56 -5.83 -37.67
C LEU A 77 13.23 -5.59 -36.95
N CYS A 78 12.11 -5.84 -37.63
CA CYS A 78 10.75 -5.69 -37.13
C CYS A 78 9.92 -6.92 -37.53
N GLY A 79 8.76 -7.13 -36.89
CA GLY A 79 7.85 -8.24 -37.18
C GLY A 79 7.32 -8.26 -38.62
N GLU A 80 7.31 -7.11 -39.30
CA GLU A 80 6.93 -6.95 -40.72
C GLU A 80 8.09 -7.15 -41.72
N ALA A 81 9.30 -7.43 -41.20
CA ALA A 81 10.52 -7.64 -41.97
C ALA A 81 10.83 -6.55 -43.02
N HIS A 82 10.68 -5.27 -42.64
CA HIS A 82 11.01 -4.14 -43.52
C HIS A 82 12.50 -4.06 -43.88
N PHE A 83 13.35 -4.40 -42.91
CA PHE A 83 14.80 -4.40 -43.07
C PHE A 83 15.41 -5.63 -42.44
N PHE A 84 16.58 -6.01 -42.93
CA PHE A 84 17.35 -7.12 -42.42
C PHE A 84 18.72 -6.66 -41.93
N VAL A 85 19.26 -7.35 -40.92
CA VAL A 85 20.59 -7.05 -40.38
C VAL A 85 21.37 -8.36 -40.19
N CYS A 86 22.66 -8.36 -40.55
CA CYS A 86 23.51 -9.50 -40.30
C CYS A 86 23.91 -9.57 -38.83
N ARG A 87 24.20 -10.79 -38.36
CA ARG A 87 24.63 -11.02 -36.98
C ARG A 87 25.80 -10.15 -36.55
N GLU A 88 26.82 -9.98 -37.39
CA GLU A 88 28.01 -9.19 -37.03
C GLU A 88 27.67 -7.71 -36.82
N CYS A 89 26.71 -7.18 -37.57
CA CYS A 89 26.23 -5.81 -37.36
C CYS A 89 25.34 -5.69 -36.12
N ILE A 90 24.55 -6.72 -35.77
CA ILE A 90 23.86 -6.78 -34.48
C ILE A 90 24.89 -6.76 -33.34
N GLU A 91 25.89 -7.66 -33.38
CA GLU A 91 26.93 -7.77 -32.36
C GLU A 91 27.78 -6.49 -32.26
N ARG A 92 28.08 -5.83 -33.39
CA ARG A 92 28.84 -4.57 -33.43
C ARG A 92 28.05 -3.38 -32.89
N GLU A 93 26.74 -3.32 -33.13
CA GLU A 93 25.87 -2.28 -32.58
C GLU A 93 25.67 -2.45 -31.08
N VAL A 94 25.45 -3.69 -30.62
CA VAL A 94 25.48 -4.03 -29.19
C VAL A 94 26.83 -3.62 -28.56
N GLY A 95 27.94 -3.86 -29.26
CA GLY A 95 29.27 -3.43 -28.84
C GLY A 95 29.52 -1.90 -28.88
N SER A 96 28.85 -1.16 -29.75
CA SER A 96 29.04 0.29 -29.94
C SER A 96 28.22 1.14 -28.96
N GLN A 97 27.11 0.59 -28.45
CA GLN A 97 26.34 1.18 -27.35
C GLN A 97 27.14 1.24 -26.03
N ARG A 98 28.21 0.45 -25.91
CA ARG A 98 29.14 0.42 -24.76
C ARG A 98 29.99 1.71 -24.61
N LYS A 99 30.00 2.60 -25.61
CA LYS A 99 30.82 3.82 -25.63
C LYS A 99 30.00 5.12 -25.71
N GLY A 100 28.69 5.07 -25.43
CA GLY A 100 27.83 6.25 -25.40
C GLY A 100 27.42 6.80 -26.77
N ASN A 101 27.57 6.02 -27.85
CA ASN A 101 27.18 6.46 -29.20
C ASN A 101 25.79 5.91 -29.58
N THR A 102 24.89 6.80 -30.01
CA THR A 102 23.44 6.60 -30.14
C THR A 102 22.99 6.00 -31.47
N ARG A 103 23.80 5.16 -32.12
CA ARG A 103 23.28 4.37 -33.24
C ARG A 103 22.47 3.21 -32.69
N ARG A 104 21.20 3.26 -33.04
CA ARG A 104 20.11 2.50 -32.48
C ARG A 104 19.61 1.70 -33.68
N LEU A 105 19.80 0.37 -33.69
CA LEU A 105 19.22 -0.51 -34.71
C LEU A 105 17.70 -0.54 -34.54
N PHE A 106 17.00 0.35 -35.22
CA PHE A 106 15.54 0.40 -35.23
C PHE A 106 15.04 0.36 -36.66
N CYS A 107 13.89 -0.27 -36.85
CA CYS A 107 13.14 -0.14 -38.08
C CYS A 107 12.59 1.30 -38.20
N PRO A 108 12.97 2.08 -39.22
CA PRO A 108 12.43 3.43 -39.47
C PRO A 108 10.91 3.46 -39.64
N TYR A 109 10.32 2.34 -40.07
CA TYR A 109 8.89 2.22 -40.35
C TYR A 109 8.09 1.64 -39.17
N CYS A 110 8.76 1.12 -38.13
CA CYS A 110 8.11 0.53 -36.96
C CYS A 110 8.72 1.07 -35.66
N PRO A 111 8.40 2.32 -35.26
CA PRO A 111 8.90 2.90 -34.02
C PRO A 111 8.47 2.04 -32.82
N GLY A 112 9.43 1.56 -32.02
CA GLY A 112 9.17 0.74 -30.83
C GLY A 112 9.03 -0.76 -31.06
N ASP A 113 9.21 -1.26 -32.30
CA ASP A 113 9.30 -2.71 -32.55
C ASP A 113 10.74 -3.20 -32.34
N ALA A 114 10.97 -3.89 -31.22
CA ALA A 114 12.26 -4.45 -30.84
C ALA A 114 12.47 -5.89 -31.34
N PHE A 115 11.72 -6.35 -32.36
CA PHE A 115 11.72 -7.73 -32.85
C PHE A 115 13.13 -8.31 -33.05
N ALA A 116 14.09 -7.60 -33.67
CA ALA A 116 15.46 -8.12 -33.82
C ALA A 116 16.16 -8.37 -32.47
N VAL A 117 15.96 -7.49 -31.48
CA VAL A 117 16.53 -7.64 -30.13
C VAL A 117 15.80 -8.74 -29.36
N ALA A 118 14.49 -8.84 -29.49
CA ALA A 118 13.66 -9.88 -28.88
C ALA A 118 13.99 -11.28 -29.44
N VAL A 119 14.13 -11.42 -30.76
CA VAL A 119 14.51 -12.68 -31.44
C VAL A 119 15.96 -13.05 -31.18
N HIS A 120 16.88 -12.08 -31.14
CA HIS A 120 18.25 -12.37 -30.71
C HIS A 120 18.32 -12.80 -29.23
N GLY A 121 17.43 -12.26 -28.39
CA GLY A 121 17.19 -12.69 -27.01
C GLY A 121 16.64 -14.11 -26.88
N GLU A 122 15.74 -14.53 -27.77
CA GLU A 122 15.15 -15.89 -27.81
C GLU A 122 16.16 -16.98 -28.16
N VAL A 123 17.32 -16.62 -28.72
CA VAL A 123 18.27 -17.58 -29.26
C VAL A 123 19.65 -17.53 -28.61
N LEU A 124 19.80 -16.72 -27.57
CA LEU A 124 20.74 -17.07 -26.53
C LEU A 124 20.25 -18.38 -25.89
N PRO A 125 21.13 -19.35 -25.57
CA PRO A 125 20.70 -20.57 -24.88
C PRO A 125 20.07 -20.17 -23.53
N LEU A 126 18.75 -20.04 -23.51
CA LEU A 126 17.98 -19.66 -22.33
C LEU A 126 17.93 -20.88 -21.42
N VAL A 127 18.69 -20.81 -20.32
CA VAL A 127 18.61 -21.83 -19.29
C VAL A 127 17.43 -21.49 -18.41
N GLN A 128 16.43 -22.38 -18.35
CA GLN A 128 15.40 -22.26 -17.33
C GLN A 128 16.04 -22.46 -15.95
N LYS A 129 16.23 -21.36 -15.22
CA LYS A 129 16.86 -21.43 -13.90
C LYS A 129 15.81 -21.85 -12.87
N ARG A 130 16.11 -22.95 -12.17
CA ARG A 130 15.37 -23.35 -10.96
C ARG A 130 15.68 -22.42 -9.78
N LYS A 131 16.91 -21.89 -9.73
CA LYS A 131 17.40 -20.99 -8.68
C LYS A 131 18.20 -19.85 -9.31
N LEU A 132 17.97 -18.63 -8.85
CA LEU A 132 18.72 -17.43 -9.19
C LEU A 132 19.13 -16.72 -7.91
N PHE A 133 20.38 -16.27 -7.82
CA PHE A 133 20.84 -15.38 -6.75
C PHE A 133 21.04 -14.00 -7.37
N LEU A 134 20.27 -13.03 -6.91
CA LEU A 134 20.46 -11.62 -7.29
C LEU A 134 21.51 -11.00 -6.39
N ALA A 135 22.56 -10.49 -7.01
CA ALA A 135 23.68 -9.83 -6.36
C ALA A 135 24.24 -8.75 -7.31
N PRO A 136 24.97 -7.74 -6.81
CA PRO A 136 25.51 -6.67 -7.66
C PRO A 136 26.53 -7.16 -8.68
N ASP A 137 27.15 -8.33 -8.45
CA ASP A 137 28.08 -9.02 -9.33
C ASP A 137 27.44 -10.20 -10.10
N ILE A 138 26.11 -10.14 -10.31
CA ILE A 138 25.38 -11.18 -11.04
C ILE A 138 26.05 -11.45 -12.41
N LYS A 139 26.56 -12.68 -12.56
CA LYS A 139 27.26 -13.08 -13.78
C LYS A 139 26.30 -13.18 -14.97
N ASN A 140 26.82 -12.83 -16.15
CA ASN A 140 26.12 -12.87 -17.42
C ASN A 140 25.41 -14.22 -17.62
N THR A 141 24.08 -14.23 -17.46
CA THR A 141 23.27 -15.43 -17.69
C THR A 141 21.96 -15.10 -18.37
N ASN A 142 21.81 -15.67 -19.58
CA ASN A 142 20.55 -15.72 -20.29
C ASN A 142 19.63 -16.76 -19.63
N ALA A 143 18.55 -16.30 -18.99
CA ALA A 143 17.69 -17.15 -18.19
C ALA A 143 16.22 -16.77 -18.34
N VAL A 144 15.36 -17.78 -18.30
CA VAL A 144 13.91 -17.59 -18.16
C VAL A 144 13.55 -17.78 -16.69
N LEU A 145 12.96 -16.75 -16.09
CA LEU A 145 12.38 -16.79 -14.75
C LEU A 145 10.87 -17.01 -14.86
N THR A 146 10.40 -18.06 -14.20
CA THR A 146 8.98 -18.39 -14.11
C THR A 146 8.52 -18.36 -12.66
N GLU A 147 7.25 -18.61 -12.42
CA GLU A 147 6.68 -18.71 -11.06
C GLU A 147 7.38 -19.76 -10.17
N ASN A 148 8.01 -20.76 -10.80
CA ASN A 148 8.72 -21.85 -10.15
C ASN A 148 10.21 -21.54 -9.93
N THR A 149 10.71 -20.46 -10.51
CA THR A 149 12.09 -20.01 -10.30
C THR A 149 12.22 -19.41 -8.90
N LYS A 150 13.11 -19.98 -8.09
CA LYS A 150 13.45 -19.46 -6.76
C LYS A 150 14.47 -18.35 -6.91
N VAL A 151 14.10 -17.12 -6.59
CA VAL A 151 14.96 -15.95 -6.65
C VAL A 151 15.38 -15.60 -5.22
N PHE A 152 16.67 -15.71 -4.94
CA PHE A 152 17.27 -15.34 -3.66
C PHE A 152 17.81 -13.92 -3.75
N ILE A 153 17.37 -13.06 -2.84
CA ILE A 153 17.77 -11.66 -2.74
C ILE A 153 18.27 -11.44 -1.33
N GLY A 154 19.40 -10.77 -1.14
CA GLY A 154 19.86 -10.48 0.20
C GLY A 154 21.01 -9.50 0.24
N ASN A 155 20.91 -8.55 1.16
CA ASN A 155 21.93 -7.53 1.42
C ASN A 155 22.30 -6.72 0.17
N ILE A 156 21.27 -6.28 -0.56
CA ILE A 156 21.40 -5.44 -1.75
C ILE A 156 20.36 -4.32 -1.71
N ALA A 157 20.64 -3.25 -2.47
CA ALA A 157 19.61 -2.31 -2.90
C ALA A 157 19.02 -2.80 -4.23
N ILE A 158 17.71 -2.74 -4.39
CA ILE A 158 16.97 -3.17 -5.59
C ILE A 158 15.93 -2.12 -5.97
N SER A 159 15.73 -1.88 -7.26
CA SER A 159 14.68 -0.96 -7.69
C SER A 159 13.29 -1.50 -7.35
N GLU A 160 12.36 -0.59 -7.06
CA GLU A 160 10.96 -0.96 -6.76
C GLU A 160 10.33 -1.77 -7.90
N ASP A 161 10.57 -1.38 -9.15
CA ASP A 161 10.06 -2.07 -10.33
C ASP A 161 10.57 -3.50 -10.40
N LEU A 162 11.88 -3.71 -10.21
CA LEU A 162 12.44 -5.05 -10.26
C LEU A 162 11.89 -5.91 -9.12
N LEU A 163 11.85 -5.40 -7.90
CA LEU A 163 11.31 -6.14 -6.75
C LEU A 163 9.84 -6.53 -6.98
N PHE A 164 8.99 -5.59 -7.40
CA PHE A 164 7.57 -5.86 -7.59
C PHE A 164 7.34 -6.87 -8.73
N ARG A 165 8.05 -6.75 -9.86
CA ARG A 165 7.94 -7.73 -10.95
C ARG A 165 8.43 -9.13 -10.53
N LEU A 166 9.48 -9.21 -9.71
CA LEU A 166 9.93 -10.47 -9.10
C LEU A 166 8.87 -11.07 -8.17
N LEU A 167 8.24 -10.26 -7.31
CA LEU A 167 7.17 -10.70 -6.41
C LEU A 167 5.93 -11.20 -7.16
N GLU A 168 5.63 -10.63 -8.33
CA GLU A 168 4.50 -11.04 -9.18
C GLU A 168 4.77 -12.33 -9.96
N ARG A 169 6.04 -12.61 -10.33
CA ARG A 169 6.36 -13.61 -11.37
C ARG A 169 7.26 -14.75 -10.93
N THR A 170 7.84 -14.68 -9.73
CA THR A 170 8.83 -15.68 -9.26
C THR A 170 8.59 -16.04 -7.80
N ALA A 171 9.28 -17.07 -7.31
CA ALA A 171 9.28 -17.41 -5.88
C ALA A 171 10.46 -16.69 -5.19
N VAL A 172 10.19 -15.57 -4.52
CA VAL A 172 11.22 -14.71 -3.91
C VAL A 172 11.56 -15.19 -2.50
N TYR A 173 12.85 -15.25 -2.19
CA TYR A 173 13.41 -15.60 -0.88
C TYR A 173 14.36 -14.49 -0.45
N ILE A 174 13.95 -13.68 0.52
CA ILE A 174 14.75 -12.58 1.04
C ILE A 174 15.59 -13.08 2.22
N ARG A 175 16.91 -12.90 2.15
CA ARG A 175 17.87 -13.24 3.21
C ARG A 175 18.54 -11.96 3.70
N GLY A 176 18.43 -11.66 4.99
CA GLY A 176 18.87 -10.36 5.52
C GLY A 176 17.94 -9.25 5.04
N THR A 177 18.49 -8.06 4.82
CA THR A 177 17.72 -6.86 4.47
C THR A 177 17.91 -6.50 3.01
N VAL A 178 16.84 -6.05 2.36
CA VAL A 178 16.86 -5.55 0.98
C VAL A 178 16.32 -4.13 0.98
N CYS A 179 17.13 -3.16 0.53
CA CYS A 179 16.72 -1.77 0.42
C CYS A 179 16.05 -1.52 -0.93
N VAL A 180 14.91 -0.81 -0.93
CA VAL A 180 14.17 -0.46 -2.16
C VAL A 180 14.47 0.98 -2.55
N PHE A 181 14.73 1.19 -3.85
CA PHE A 181 14.95 2.53 -4.42
C PHE A 181 14.18 2.75 -5.74
N TYR A 182 14.08 4.00 -6.22
CA TYR A 182 13.37 4.32 -7.45
C TYR A 182 14.14 3.86 -8.68
N SER A 183 13.42 3.25 -9.62
CA SER A 183 13.98 2.90 -10.92
C SER A 183 14.12 4.15 -11.78
N SER A 184 15.35 4.66 -11.98
CA SER A 184 15.58 5.62 -13.07
C SER A 184 15.64 4.88 -14.40
N GLU A 185 15.03 5.43 -15.46
CA GLU A 185 14.95 4.77 -16.79
C GLU A 185 16.32 4.36 -17.38
N GLN A 186 17.42 4.92 -16.85
CA GLN A 186 18.79 4.72 -17.35
C GLN A 186 19.73 4.05 -16.32
N GLY A 187 19.30 3.89 -15.07
CA GLY A 187 20.15 3.42 -13.97
C GLY A 187 20.19 1.91 -13.81
N ASP A 188 21.17 1.44 -13.03
CA ASP A 188 21.23 0.05 -12.61
C ASP A 188 20.16 -0.23 -11.54
N CYS A 189 19.35 -1.26 -11.75
CA CYS A 189 18.26 -1.67 -10.85
C CYS A 189 18.71 -2.48 -9.64
N ILE A 190 20.03 -2.75 -9.51
CA ILE A 190 20.63 -3.41 -8.35
C ILE A 190 21.88 -2.61 -7.95
N ALA A 191 22.03 -2.33 -6.66
CA ALA A 191 23.21 -1.67 -6.13
C ALA A 191 23.71 -2.37 -4.86
N LYS A 192 24.97 -2.10 -4.49
CA LYS A 192 25.51 -2.49 -3.18
C LYS A 192 24.78 -1.71 -2.07
N GLU A 193 24.78 -2.25 -0.86
CA GLU A 193 24.07 -1.79 0.36
C GLU A 193 24.33 -0.34 0.84
N THR A 194 24.92 0.52 0.01
CA THR A 194 25.32 1.89 0.35
C THR A 194 24.38 2.97 -0.19
N GLY A 195 23.21 2.61 -0.72
CA GLY A 195 22.22 3.57 -1.23
C GLY A 195 21.25 4.03 -0.15
N GLU A 196 20.97 5.33 -0.09
CA GLU A 196 19.81 5.85 0.62
C GLU A 196 18.55 5.15 0.06
N CYS A 197 17.82 4.43 0.92
CA CYS A 197 16.49 3.99 0.53
C CYS A 197 15.66 5.26 0.25
N ILE A 198 14.69 5.17 -0.65
CA ILE A 198 13.87 6.33 -1.01
C ILE A 198 12.40 6.04 -0.77
N GLU A 199 11.57 7.06 -1.00
CA GLU A 199 10.12 7.04 -0.79
C GLU A 199 9.38 6.11 -1.75
N VAL A 200 8.55 5.23 -1.20
CA VAL A 200 7.71 4.27 -1.92
C VAL A 200 6.26 4.47 -1.49
N SER A 201 5.36 4.48 -2.48
CA SER A 201 3.92 4.49 -2.28
C SER A 201 3.30 3.13 -2.62
N LEU A 202 2.83 2.42 -1.59
CA LEU A 202 2.21 1.10 -1.70
C LEU A 202 0.70 1.22 -1.69
N THR A 203 0.07 0.96 -2.83
CA THR A 203 -1.38 1.09 -3.03
C THR A 203 -1.98 -0.17 -3.64
N GLN A 204 -3.31 -0.23 -3.73
CA GLN A 204 -4.04 -1.30 -4.41
C GLN A 204 -3.61 -1.51 -5.88
N ASN A 205 -2.96 -0.53 -6.52
CA ASN A 205 -2.49 -0.60 -7.90
C ASN A 205 -0.99 -0.92 -8.03
N THR A 206 -0.26 -1.06 -6.92
CA THR A 206 1.17 -1.40 -6.94
C THR A 206 1.45 -2.75 -7.59
N PHE A 207 0.52 -3.70 -7.44
CA PHE A 207 0.63 -5.04 -8.03
C PHE A 207 -0.48 -5.31 -9.04
N ASP A 208 -0.16 -6.09 -10.07
CA ASP A 208 -1.11 -6.64 -11.03
C ASP A 208 -2.14 -7.52 -10.29
N ARG A 209 -3.42 -7.18 -10.47
CA ARG A 209 -4.54 -7.88 -9.84
C ARG A 209 -4.53 -9.37 -10.17
N GLY A 210 -4.15 -9.75 -11.39
CA GLY A 210 -4.05 -11.16 -11.83
C GLY A 210 -2.90 -11.92 -11.17
N ARG A 211 -1.94 -11.21 -10.54
CA ARG A 211 -0.74 -11.76 -9.91
C ARG A 211 -0.78 -11.72 -8.38
N THR A 212 -1.83 -11.13 -7.78
CA THR A 212 -1.95 -10.95 -6.33
C THR A 212 -1.70 -12.24 -5.54
N GLY A 213 -2.18 -13.38 -6.00
CA GLY A 213 -1.94 -14.67 -5.35
C GLY A 213 -0.46 -15.02 -5.20
N LYS A 214 0.36 -14.70 -6.21
CA LYS A 214 1.81 -14.94 -6.18
C LYS A 214 2.52 -13.98 -5.23
N VAL A 215 2.12 -12.71 -5.24
CA VAL A 215 2.64 -11.70 -4.31
C VAL A 215 2.37 -12.11 -2.86
N LEU A 216 1.15 -12.57 -2.55
CA LEU A 216 0.80 -13.05 -1.21
C LEU A 216 1.60 -14.28 -0.79
N GLU A 217 1.88 -15.20 -1.72
CA GLU A 217 2.76 -16.35 -1.46
C GLU A 217 4.18 -15.89 -1.06
N ASN A 218 4.70 -14.87 -1.74
CA ASN A 218 6.01 -14.29 -1.43
C ASN A 218 5.99 -13.49 -0.11
N ILE A 219 4.92 -12.74 0.19
CA ILE A 219 4.75 -12.04 1.48
C ILE A 219 4.81 -13.03 2.65
N ARG A 220 4.13 -14.18 2.54
CA ARG A 220 4.15 -15.22 3.58
C ARG A 220 5.54 -15.83 3.79
N ARG A 221 6.37 -15.89 2.74
CA ARG A 221 7.77 -16.36 2.84
C ARG A 221 8.69 -15.32 3.46
N ALA A 222 8.41 -14.04 3.24
CA ALA A 222 9.24 -12.95 3.74
C ALA A 222 9.19 -12.90 5.27
N GLN A 223 10.36 -12.65 5.87
CA GLN A 223 10.44 -12.39 7.30
C GLN A 223 10.07 -10.94 7.60
N LYS A 224 9.81 -10.66 8.88
CA LYS A 224 9.54 -9.31 9.38
C LYS A 224 10.77 -8.42 9.14
N ASN A 225 10.56 -7.15 8.76
CA ASN A 225 11.62 -6.14 8.60
C ASN A 225 12.71 -6.49 7.56
N ASN A 226 12.41 -7.28 6.53
CA ASN A 226 13.41 -7.65 5.51
C ASN A 226 13.41 -6.72 4.28
N ILE A 227 12.40 -5.85 4.13
CA ILE A 227 12.29 -4.94 2.98
C ILE A 227 12.42 -3.51 3.49
N ALA A 228 13.59 -2.90 3.37
CA ALA A 228 13.83 -1.53 3.79
C ALA A 228 13.33 -0.52 2.75
N CYS A 229 12.52 0.45 3.18
CA CYS A 229 12.06 1.56 2.33
C CYS A 229 11.60 2.75 3.20
N PHE A 230 11.58 3.95 2.62
CA PHE A 230 10.76 5.04 3.16
C PHE A 230 9.34 4.83 2.63
N CYS A 231 8.35 4.63 3.49
CA CYS A 231 6.97 4.41 3.06
C CYS A 231 6.15 5.67 3.28
N GLN A 232 5.93 6.42 2.20
CA GLN A 232 5.13 7.65 2.21
C GLN A 232 3.64 7.35 2.31
N SER A 233 3.16 6.35 1.57
CA SER A 233 1.75 5.97 1.51
C SER A 233 1.56 4.46 1.59
N PHE A 234 0.65 4.00 2.45
CA PHE A 234 0.25 2.59 2.54
C PHE A 234 -1.28 2.45 2.50
N CYS A 235 -1.81 2.08 1.34
CA CYS A 235 -3.24 2.15 1.01
C CYS A 235 -3.78 0.84 0.43
N PHE A 236 -4.35 -0.02 1.27
CA PHE A 236 -4.97 -1.28 0.85
C PHE A 236 -6.39 -1.40 1.38
N SER A 237 -7.35 -1.55 0.47
CA SER A 237 -8.77 -1.68 0.83
C SER A 237 -9.29 -3.05 0.47
N ASP A 238 -9.75 -3.76 1.50
CA ASP A 238 -10.21 -5.13 1.47
C ASP A 238 -9.28 -6.09 0.70
N SER A 239 -7.98 -5.99 0.99
CA SER A 239 -6.93 -6.73 0.30
C SER A 239 -5.97 -7.38 1.29
N ALA A 240 -5.67 -8.66 1.08
CA ALA A 240 -4.65 -9.37 1.85
C ALA A 240 -3.23 -8.84 1.61
N LEU A 241 -3.02 -7.94 0.64
CA LEU A 241 -1.73 -7.26 0.43
C LEU A 241 -1.37 -6.31 1.59
N ALA A 242 -2.33 -5.93 2.43
CA ALA A 242 -2.05 -5.20 3.68
C ALA A 242 -1.05 -5.93 4.59
N ASN A 243 -0.98 -7.27 4.48
CA ASN A 243 0.01 -8.12 5.14
C ASN A 243 1.47 -7.88 4.70
N LEU A 244 1.72 -6.99 3.73
CA LEU A 244 3.06 -6.52 3.39
C LEU A 244 3.65 -5.59 4.46
N LEU A 245 2.83 -4.81 5.18
CA LEU A 245 3.31 -3.81 6.15
C LEU A 245 4.26 -4.38 7.22
N PRO A 246 3.99 -5.54 7.86
CA PRO A 246 4.92 -6.13 8.82
C PRO A 246 6.25 -6.59 8.21
N LYS A 247 6.36 -6.67 6.87
CA LYS A 247 7.61 -7.08 6.18
C LYS A 247 8.52 -5.90 5.88
N LEU A 248 8.00 -4.67 6.00
CA LEU A 248 8.74 -3.44 5.74
C LEU A 248 9.61 -3.07 6.94
N LEU A 249 10.81 -2.58 6.66
CA LEU A 249 11.73 -1.96 7.60
C LEU A 249 11.85 -0.48 7.26
N MET A 250 11.07 0.36 7.95
CA MET A 250 11.15 1.81 7.79
C MET A 250 12.25 2.39 8.69
N PRO A 251 12.98 3.41 8.24
CA PRO A 251 13.98 4.10 9.05
C PRO A 251 13.32 4.94 10.16
N GLU A 252 14.11 5.38 11.15
CA GLU A 252 13.61 6.13 12.31
C GLU A 252 13.00 7.49 11.95
N ASP A 253 13.45 8.10 10.86
CA ASP A 253 13.00 9.38 10.33
C ASP A 253 11.91 9.22 9.24
N ASN A 254 11.31 8.04 9.09
CA ASN A 254 10.23 7.85 8.12
C ASN A 254 9.02 8.75 8.44
N GLU A 255 8.58 9.52 7.45
CA GLU A 255 7.36 10.33 7.52
C GLU A 255 6.30 9.77 6.56
N MET A 256 5.27 9.14 7.11
CA MET A 256 4.17 8.55 6.34
C MET A 256 3.01 9.56 6.23
N GLU A 257 2.67 9.98 5.02
CA GLU A 257 1.50 10.84 4.81
C GLU A 257 0.20 10.10 5.12
N VAL A 258 0.10 8.82 4.75
CA VAL A 258 -1.16 8.10 4.89
C VAL A 258 -1.02 6.59 5.10
N LEU A 259 -1.74 6.10 6.11
CA LEU A 259 -2.02 4.70 6.36
C LEU A 259 -3.52 4.43 6.21
N VAL A 260 -3.94 3.85 5.09
CA VAL A 260 -5.33 3.38 4.87
C VAL A 260 -5.36 1.88 4.75
N VAL A 261 -5.97 1.20 5.72
CA VAL A 261 -6.21 -0.24 5.66
C VAL A 261 -7.66 -0.53 5.97
N SER A 262 -8.35 -1.26 5.10
CA SER A 262 -9.66 -1.83 5.42
C SER A 262 -9.66 -3.33 5.16
N ALA A 263 -10.33 -4.08 6.04
CA ALA A 263 -10.40 -5.53 5.96
C ALA A 263 -11.79 -6.01 6.40
N SER A 264 -12.58 -6.53 5.46
CA SER A 264 -13.86 -7.18 5.75
C SER A 264 -13.66 -8.62 6.24
N LYS A 265 -12.52 -9.23 5.90
CA LYS A 265 -12.12 -10.59 6.27
C LYS A 265 -10.91 -10.58 7.20
N ARG A 266 -10.90 -11.51 8.17
CA ARG A 266 -9.79 -11.67 9.12
C ARG A 266 -8.47 -12.06 8.44
N GLU A 267 -8.55 -12.84 7.36
CA GLU A 267 -7.39 -13.26 6.56
C GLU A 267 -6.61 -12.09 5.92
N HIS A 268 -7.25 -10.93 5.73
CA HIS A 268 -6.58 -9.75 5.16
C HIS A 268 -5.57 -9.12 6.13
N ILE A 269 -5.59 -9.52 7.40
CA ILE A 269 -4.67 -9.05 8.44
C ILE A 269 -3.93 -10.20 9.15
N SER A 270 -3.88 -11.40 8.56
CA SER A 270 -3.33 -12.60 9.21
C SER A 270 -1.88 -12.42 9.70
N GLU A 271 -1.05 -11.69 8.97
CA GLU A 271 0.35 -11.43 9.34
C GLU A 271 0.47 -10.47 10.53
N PHE A 272 -0.59 -9.78 10.95
CA PHE A 272 -0.59 -8.91 12.14
C PHE A 272 -0.98 -9.68 13.42
N LEU A 273 -1.71 -10.79 13.29
CA LEU A 273 -2.32 -11.49 14.42
C LEU A 273 -1.28 -12.12 15.36
N GLY A 274 -0.16 -12.58 14.80
CA GLY A 274 0.94 -13.19 15.55
C GLY A 274 2.05 -12.22 15.96
N VAL A 275 1.91 -10.93 15.63
CA VAL A 275 2.95 -9.93 15.84
C VAL A 275 2.79 -9.30 17.22
N GLU A 276 3.90 -9.04 17.91
CA GLU A 276 3.90 -8.35 19.20
C GLU A 276 3.38 -6.91 19.08
N SER A 277 2.79 -6.39 20.15
CA SER A 277 2.33 -5.00 20.22
C SER A 277 3.50 -4.02 20.02
N GLU A 278 3.22 -2.87 19.41
CA GLU A 278 4.22 -1.82 19.13
C GLU A 278 5.48 -2.31 18.37
N SER A 279 5.37 -3.40 17.61
CA SER A 279 6.55 -4.02 16.99
C SER A 279 6.68 -3.69 15.49
N ILE A 280 5.67 -3.05 14.89
CA ILE A 280 5.71 -2.56 13.50
C ILE A 280 5.94 -1.05 13.55
N TRP A 281 7.20 -0.61 13.37
CA TRP A 281 7.52 0.81 13.27
C TRP A 281 7.00 1.38 11.96
N ILE A 282 6.23 2.47 12.02
CA ILE A 282 5.74 3.18 10.82
C ILE A 282 6.25 4.62 10.71
N GLY A 283 7.07 5.08 11.67
CA GLY A 283 7.57 6.44 11.70
C GLY A 283 6.57 7.47 12.25
N ALA A 284 6.74 8.72 11.82
CA ALA A 284 5.69 9.73 11.91
C ALA A 284 4.58 9.41 10.91
N VAL A 285 3.34 9.76 11.24
CA VAL A 285 2.20 9.53 10.37
C VAL A 285 1.19 10.66 10.45
N GLU A 286 0.86 11.25 9.30
CA GLU A 286 -0.08 12.36 9.20
C GLU A 286 -1.53 11.87 9.29
N ARG A 287 -1.90 10.79 8.58
CA ARG A 287 -3.29 10.31 8.52
C ARG A 287 -3.41 8.79 8.66
N ILE A 288 -4.25 8.33 9.58
CA ILE A 288 -4.59 6.91 9.77
C ILE A 288 -6.08 6.68 9.51
N ARG A 289 -6.40 5.71 8.65
CA ARG A 289 -7.78 5.21 8.44
C ARG A 289 -7.82 3.70 8.48
N LEU A 290 -8.42 3.14 9.53
CA LEU A 290 -8.57 1.70 9.72
C LEU A 290 -10.05 1.28 9.71
N GLY A 291 -10.38 0.30 8.86
CA GLY A 291 -11.74 -0.19 8.65
C GLY A 291 -11.89 -1.70 8.84
N GLY A 292 -12.96 -2.13 9.50
CA GLY A 292 -13.21 -3.55 9.73
C GLY A 292 -12.13 -4.19 10.62
N TYR A 293 -11.69 -5.40 10.30
CA TYR A 293 -10.63 -6.10 11.04
C TYR A 293 -9.32 -5.30 11.11
N ALA A 294 -9.08 -4.37 10.19
CA ALA A 294 -7.88 -3.53 10.21
C ALA A 294 -7.75 -2.67 11.48
N VAL A 295 -8.85 -2.43 12.21
CA VAL A 295 -8.79 -1.77 13.52
C VAL A 295 -7.91 -2.54 14.52
N CYS A 296 -7.81 -3.88 14.40
CA CYS A 296 -6.93 -4.72 15.21
C CYS A 296 -5.42 -4.52 14.93
N ILE A 297 -5.06 -3.83 13.85
CA ILE A 297 -3.65 -3.49 13.55
C ILE A 297 -3.14 -2.38 14.47
N LEU A 298 -4.02 -1.51 14.96
CA LEU A 298 -3.66 -0.33 15.74
C LEU A 298 -2.71 -0.61 16.93
N PRO A 299 -2.93 -1.63 17.79
CA PRO A 299 -1.99 -1.95 18.87
C PRO A 299 -0.66 -2.57 18.40
N LYS A 300 -0.56 -3.00 17.13
CA LYS A 300 0.64 -3.64 16.56
C LYS A 300 1.61 -2.61 15.96
N ILE A 301 1.08 -1.47 15.52
CA ILE A 301 1.90 -0.39 14.97
C ILE A 301 2.49 0.48 16.06
N LYS A 302 3.70 0.97 15.82
CA LYS A 302 4.42 1.90 16.67
C LYS A 302 4.60 3.20 15.91
N ILE A 303 4.03 4.25 16.48
CA ILE A 303 4.07 5.62 15.98
C ILE A 303 5.17 6.37 16.74
N GLY A 304 5.86 7.30 16.06
CA GLY A 304 6.87 8.16 16.68
C GLY A 304 6.39 8.86 17.95
N LYS A 305 7.28 9.02 18.94
CA LYS A 305 6.94 9.64 20.23
C LYS A 305 6.46 11.09 20.08
N GLU A 306 7.12 11.84 19.20
CA GLU A 306 6.79 13.23 18.90
C GLU A 306 5.83 13.38 17.72
N ASN A 307 5.16 12.29 17.30
CA ASN A 307 4.28 12.33 16.13
C ASN A 307 3.10 13.29 16.33
N GLU A 308 2.83 14.07 15.29
CA GLU A 308 1.63 14.92 15.17
C GLU A 308 0.74 14.36 14.06
N THR A 309 -0.29 13.61 14.44
CA THR A 309 -1.26 13.05 13.50
C THR A 309 -2.36 14.08 13.23
N ASP A 310 -2.58 14.43 11.96
CA ASP A 310 -3.71 15.25 11.59
C ASP A 310 -5.03 14.52 11.84
N THR A 311 -5.20 13.32 11.26
CA THR A 311 -6.50 12.64 11.29
C THR A 311 -6.39 11.14 11.56
N ILE A 312 -7.16 10.66 12.55
CA ILE A 312 -7.36 9.24 12.83
C ILE A 312 -8.83 8.87 12.66
N VAL A 313 -9.13 7.93 11.76
CA VAL A 313 -10.48 7.40 11.52
C VAL A 313 -10.51 5.89 11.74
N LEU A 314 -11.28 5.44 12.73
CA LEU A 314 -11.53 4.02 12.97
C LEU A 314 -13.01 3.70 12.76
N SER A 315 -13.30 2.64 12.00
CA SER A 315 -14.67 2.20 11.72
C SER A 315 -14.78 0.68 11.75
N ALA A 316 -15.66 0.15 12.59
CA ALA A 316 -15.86 -1.30 12.71
C ALA A 316 -17.34 -1.67 12.73
N GLY A 317 -17.84 -2.27 11.65
CA GLY A 317 -19.27 -2.65 11.54
C GLY A 317 -19.71 -3.86 12.37
N SER A 318 -18.78 -4.59 13.00
CA SER A 318 -19.07 -5.82 13.76
C SER A 318 -18.12 -5.94 14.95
N GLU A 319 -18.57 -6.52 16.06
CA GLU A 319 -17.76 -6.75 17.26
C GLU A 319 -16.48 -7.54 16.97
N LYS A 320 -16.57 -8.54 16.09
CA LYS A 320 -15.42 -9.37 15.68
C LYS A 320 -14.26 -8.55 15.09
N HIS A 321 -14.55 -7.38 14.53
CA HIS A 321 -13.55 -6.49 13.94
C HIS A 321 -12.69 -5.75 14.98
N VAL A 322 -13.11 -5.74 16.24
CA VAL A 322 -12.40 -5.05 17.34
C VAL A 322 -11.98 -5.98 18.46
N LYS A 323 -12.36 -7.27 18.41
CA LYS A 323 -12.13 -8.23 19.48
C LYS A 323 -10.70 -8.24 20.04
N GLU A 324 -9.69 -8.20 19.16
CA GLU A 324 -8.28 -8.27 19.56
C GLU A 324 -7.76 -6.94 20.12
N VAL A 325 -8.25 -5.79 19.62
CA VAL A 325 -7.87 -4.50 20.20
C VAL A 325 -8.61 -4.22 21.51
N LEU A 326 -9.77 -4.82 21.75
CA LEU A 326 -10.46 -4.69 23.04
C LEU A 326 -9.79 -5.47 24.18
N SER A 327 -8.97 -6.48 23.87
CA SER A 327 -8.25 -7.28 24.87
C SER A 327 -6.95 -6.67 25.37
N VAL A 328 -6.50 -5.54 24.81
CA VAL A 328 -5.31 -4.82 25.33
C VAL A 328 -5.69 -3.94 26.52
N ASP A 329 -4.69 -3.53 27.29
CA ASP A 329 -4.91 -2.66 28.44
C ASP A 329 -5.41 -1.27 28.04
N ASP A 330 -6.17 -0.64 28.92
CA ASP A 330 -6.59 0.75 28.73
C ASP A 330 -5.38 1.68 28.64
N LYS A 331 -5.46 2.71 27.78
CA LYS A 331 -4.38 3.69 27.56
C LYS A 331 -3.04 3.07 27.11
N SER A 332 -3.05 1.86 26.56
CA SER A 332 -1.83 1.20 26.06
C SER A 332 -1.45 1.65 24.65
N ILE A 333 -2.39 2.11 23.82
CA ILE A 333 -2.15 2.46 22.42
C ILE A 333 -1.73 3.92 22.31
N TRP A 334 -0.44 4.19 22.05
CA TRP A 334 0.07 5.54 21.85
C TRP A 334 -0.26 6.10 20.46
N LEU A 335 -0.84 7.30 20.42
CA LEU A 335 -1.18 8.01 19.17
C LEU A 335 -0.38 9.31 18.94
N GLY A 336 0.47 9.73 19.89
CA GLY A 336 1.13 11.04 19.82
C GLY A 336 0.16 12.20 20.06
N ARG A 337 0.36 13.31 19.35
CA ARG A 337 -0.61 14.41 19.25
C ARG A 337 -1.58 14.10 18.12
N VAL A 338 -2.87 14.38 18.33
CA VAL A 338 -3.93 14.06 17.38
C VAL A 338 -4.81 15.28 17.22
N ASN A 339 -4.88 15.79 15.99
CA ASN A 339 -5.70 16.95 15.63
C ASN A 339 -7.19 16.58 15.45
N SER A 340 -7.50 15.44 14.83
CA SER A 340 -8.87 14.97 14.57
C SER A 340 -9.03 13.46 14.80
N LEU A 341 -10.00 13.07 15.64
CA LEU A 341 -10.31 11.67 15.97
C LEU A 341 -11.76 11.32 15.64
N LYS A 342 -11.96 10.30 14.79
CA LYS A 342 -13.28 9.87 14.33
C LYS A 342 -13.46 8.37 14.58
N LEU A 343 -14.35 8.02 15.51
CA LEU A 343 -14.67 6.63 15.84
C LEU A 343 -16.13 6.31 15.45
N ARG A 344 -16.32 5.26 14.67
CA ARG A 344 -17.63 4.83 14.17
C ARG A 344 -17.93 3.38 14.54
N HIS A 345 -19.18 3.13 14.92
CA HIS A 345 -19.71 1.81 15.22
C HIS A 345 -18.92 1.13 16.35
N TYR A 346 -18.60 -0.16 16.25
CA TYR A 346 -17.86 -0.91 17.29
C TYR A 346 -16.46 -0.36 17.56
N ALA A 347 -15.90 0.50 16.69
CA ALA A 347 -14.61 1.14 16.93
C ALA A 347 -14.65 2.10 18.14
N LEU A 348 -15.84 2.48 18.61
CA LEU A 348 -16.00 3.24 19.85
C LEU A 348 -15.50 2.51 21.09
N GLY A 349 -15.60 1.17 21.12
CA GLY A 349 -15.04 0.37 22.20
C GLY A 349 -13.52 0.50 22.33
N VAL A 350 -12.82 0.95 21.29
CA VAL A 350 -11.37 1.16 21.29
C VAL A 350 -10.99 2.44 22.03
N LEU A 351 -11.92 3.39 22.19
CA LEU A 351 -11.65 4.71 22.77
C LEU A 351 -10.89 4.67 24.12
N PRO A 352 -11.22 3.78 25.09
CA PRO A 352 -10.49 3.68 26.37
C PRO A 352 -9.07 3.13 26.22
N LYS A 353 -8.78 2.44 25.12
CA LYS A 353 -7.47 1.85 24.82
C LYS A 353 -6.47 2.90 24.30
N LEU A 354 -6.98 4.03 23.81
CA LEU A 354 -6.18 5.09 23.20
C LEU A 354 -5.51 5.97 24.26
N ARG A 355 -4.25 6.35 23.99
CA ARG A 355 -3.46 7.29 24.76
C ARG A 355 -2.88 8.34 23.83
N VAL A 356 -3.18 9.60 24.14
CA VAL A 356 -2.62 10.77 23.44
C VAL A 356 -1.62 11.49 24.33
N HIS A 357 -0.83 12.38 23.74
CA HIS A 357 0.16 13.19 24.44
C HIS A 357 -0.48 14.10 25.52
N ARG A 358 0.18 14.29 26.67
CA ARG A 358 -0.34 15.04 27.86
C ARG A 358 -0.84 16.45 27.55
N HIS A 359 -0.27 17.09 26.54
CA HIS A 359 -0.62 18.44 26.10
C HIS A 359 -1.36 18.45 24.77
N ASN A 360 -2.10 17.38 24.44
CA ASN A 360 -2.85 17.30 23.20
C ASN A 360 -3.97 18.35 23.15
N TYR A 361 -4.09 19.00 21.99
CA TYR A 361 -5.20 19.88 21.65
C TYR A 361 -5.85 19.30 20.39
N ILE A 362 -7.05 18.74 20.54
CA ILE A 362 -7.78 18.09 19.46
C ILE A 362 -8.83 19.05 18.93
N THR A 363 -8.73 19.40 17.65
CA THR A 363 -9.69 20.30 16.99
C THR A 363 -11.04 19.62 16.85
N GLU A 364 -11.07 18.31 16.57
CA GLU A 364 -12.32 17.59 16.32
C GLU A 364 -12.35 16.17 16.88
N VAL A 365 -13.38 15.87 17.67
CA VAL A 365 -13.72 14.49 18.09
C VAL A 365 -15.12 14.15 17.58
N VAL A 366 -15.25 13.13 16.74
CA VAL A 366 -16.53 12.63 16.21
C VAL A 366 -16.77 11.18 16.61
N LEU A 367 -17.79 10.95 17.42
CA LEU A 367 -18.18 9.61 17.88
C LEU A 367 -19.60 9.28 17.40
N SER A 368 -19.79 8.09 16.81
CA SER A 368 -21.10 7.68 16.28
C SER A 368 -21.34 6.18 16.42
N ALA A 369 -22.40 5.79 17.15
CA ALA A 369 -22.85 4.39 17.29
C ALA A 369 -24.31 4.24 16.88
N THR A 370 -24.60 3.24 16.07
CA THR A 370 -25.95 2.95 15.57
C THR A 370 -26.70 1.92 16.41
N SER A 371 -26.02 1.22 17.33
CA SER A 371 -26.63 0.31 18.31
C SER A 371 -25.97 0.45 19.68
N LYS A 372 -26.63 -0.05 20.73
CA LYS A 372 -26.17 0.04 22.13
C LYS A 372 -24.95 -0.86 22.41
N GLU A 373 -24.81 -1.94 21.67
CA GLU A 373 -23.71 -2.91 21.79
C GLU A 373 -22.38 -2.28 21.34
N GLN A 374 -22.44 -1.38 20.35
CA GLN A 374 -21.28 -0.70 19.80
C GLN A 374 -20.56 0.21 20.80
N THR A 375 -21.24 0.61 21.89
CA THR A 375 -20.65 1.45 22.94
C THR A 375 -20.24 0.67 24.18
N ALA A 376 -20.48 -0.65 24.25
CA ALA A 376 -20.26 -1.46 25.45
C ALA A 376 -18.84 -1.29 26.03
N GLY A 377 -17.80 -1.50 25.20
CA GLY A 377 -16.41 -1.40 25.64
C GLY A 377 -16.01 -0.02 26.19
N ALA A 378 -16.65 1.06 25.74
CA ALA A 378 -16.42 2.39 26.31
C ALA A 378 -17.33 2.69 27.51
N ARG A 379 -18.58 2.21 27.50
CA ARG A 379 -19.58 2.43 28.55
C ARG A 379 -19.22 1.74 29.86
N GLU A 380 -18.51 0.62 29.80
CA GLU A 380 -18.09 -0.16 30.97
C GLU A 380 -16.95 0.49 31.76
N THR A 381 -16.32 1.54 31.20
CA THR A 381 -15.27 2.29 31.90
C THR A 381 -15.84 3.17 33.00
N GLU A 382 -14.99 3.57 33.95
CA GLU A 382 -15.35 4.54 34.97
C GLU A 382 -15.69 5.91 34.34
N ASP A 383 -16.57 6.66 35.01
CA ASP A 383 -16.89 8.03 34.59
C ASP A 383 -15.64 8.91 34.63
N ARG A 384 -15.48 9.77 33.61
CA ARG A 384 -14.32 10.66 33.46
C ARG A 384 -12.96 9.94 33.46
N SER A 385 -12.90 8.70 32.97
CA SER A 385 -11.66 7.93 32.86
C SER A 385 -10.93 8.12 31.52
N ILE A 386 -11.67 8.47 30.46
CA ILE A 386 -11.17 8.62 29.10
C ILE A 386 -10.70 10.06 28.86
N TRP A 387 -9.41 10.25 28.66
CA TRP A 387 -8.82 11.58 28.47
C TRP A 387 -8.19 11.71 27.08
N LEU A 388 -8.57 12.77 26.34
CA LEU A 388 -8.14 13.03 24.96
C LEU A 388 -7.39 14.36 24.78
N GLY A 389 -7.08 15.06 25.89
CA GLY A 389 -6.56 16.42 25.85
C GLY A 389 -7.66 17.48 25.93
N ARG A 390 -7.33 18.69 25.43
CA ARG A 390 -8.30 19.79 25.27
C ARG A 390 -9.05 19.60 23.96
N ILE A 391 -10.37 19.76 23.98
CA ILE A 391 -11.24 19.50 22.84
C ILE A 391 -11.88 20.81 22.38
N GLU A 392 -11.65 21.19 21.13
CA GLU A 392 -12.26 22.37 20.53
C GLU A 392 -13.68 22.07 20.03
N ARG A 393 -13.88 20.93 19.35
CA ARG A 393 -15.18 20.49 18.84
C ARG A 393 -15.48 19.05 19.18
N LEU A 394 -16.57 18.81 19.90
CA LEU A 394 -17.07 17.48 20.23
C LEU A 394 -18.40 17.20 19.53
N VAL A 395 -18.46 16.12 18.75
CA VAL A 395 -19.67 15.69 18.05
C VAL A 395 -20.02 14.26 18.45
N LEU A 396 -21.15 14.09 19.15
CA LEU A 396 -21.68 12.78 19.51
C LEU A 396 -23.00 12.53 18.78
N LYS A 397 -23.10 11.38 18.11
CA LYS A 397 -24.29 10.98 17.35
C LYS A 397 -24.84 9.65 17.84
N ARG A 398 -26.18 9.58 17.95
CA ARG A 398 -26.93 8.35 18.29
C ARG A 398 -26.41 7.75 19.62
N TYR A 399 -26.25 6.44 19.75
CA TYR A 399 -25.83 5.79 21.01
C TYR A 399 -24.46 6.24 21.53
N ALA A 400 -23.63 6.93 20.73
CA ALA A 400 -22.36 7.47 21.22
C ALA A 400 -22.53 8.55 22.32
N LEU A 401 -23.75 9.06 22.50
CA LEU A 401 -24.11 9.98 23.59
C LEU A 401 -23.92 9.33 24.97
N ASP A 402 -24.08 8.01 25.08
CA ASP A 402 -23.87 7.27 26.33
C ASP A 402 -22.40 7.26 26.79
N ILE A 403 -21.46 7.63 25.91
CA ILE A 403 -20.03 7.74 26.23
C ILE A 403 -19.72 9.10 26.86
N LEU A 404 -20.61 10.10 26.74
CA LEU A 404 -20.36 11.45 27.23
C LEU A 404 -19.94 11.52 28.72
N PRO A 405 -20.57 10.77 29.66
CA PRO A 405 -20.14 10.74 31.07
C PRO A 405 -18.73 10.15 31.28
N LYS A 406 -18.25 9.33 30.34
CA LYS A 406 -16.96 8.63 30.39
C LYS A 406 -15.80 9.53 29.97
N LEU A 407 -16.08 10.57 29.20
CA LEU A 407 -15.09 11.55 28.76
C LEU A 407 -14.65 12.45 29.92
N ARG A 408 -13.33 12.57 30.12
CA ARG A 408 -12.69 13.49 31.05
C ARG A 408 -12.41 14.82 30.36
N ILE A 409 -13.35 15.74 30.46
CA ILE A 409 -13.20 17.11 29.96
C ILE A 409 -12.93 18.05 31.13
N ASP A 410 -11.82 18.78 31.08
CA ASP A 410 -11.43 19.73 32.13
C ASP A 410 -12.42 20.90 32.22
N ARG A 411 -12.69 21.42 33.43
CA ARG A 411 -13.55 22.59 33.63
C ARG A 411 -13.04 23.84 32.92
N ARG A 412 -11.72 23.93 32.72
CA ARG A 412 -11.03 25.01 32.01
C ARG A 412 -10.97 24.78 30.50
N ASN A 413 -11.53 23.68 29.99
CA ASN A 413 -11.61 23.45 28.55
C ASN A 413 -12.52 24.52 27.92
N ARG A 414 -12.01 25.22 26.91
CA ARG A 414 -12.77 26.18 26.11
C ARG A 414 -13.11 25.54 24.77
N MET A 415 -14.32 25.01 24.70
CA MET A 415 -14.84 24.32 23.52
C MET A 415 -15.54 25.33 22.60
N GLU A 416 -15.19 25.34 21.33
CA GLU A 416 -15.84 26.14 20.31
C GLU A 416 -17.25 25.59 19.97
N ALA A 417 -17.41 24.25 19.96
CA ALA A 417 -18.72 23.64 19.73
C ALA A 417 -18.92 22.25 20.37
N LEU A 418 -20.06 22.09 21.05
CA LEU A 418 -20.61 20.79 21.46
C LEU A 418 -21.86 20.47 20.62
N VAL A 419 -21.83 19.38 19.86
CA VAL A 419 -22.95 18.93 19.02
C VAL A 419 -23.40 17.54 19.46
N LEU A 420 -24.62 17.46 20.00
CA LEU A 420 -25.26 16.22 20.44
C LEU A 420 -26.49 15.95 19.57
N SER A 421 -26.62 14.73 19.03
CA SER A 421 -27.70 14.39 18.11
C SER A 421 -28.29 13.00 18.37
N ALA A 422 -29.53 12.95 18.86
CA ALA A 422 -30.27 11.71 19.11
C ALA A 422 -31.64 11.70 18.42
N ARG A 423 -31.77 10.99 17.30
CA ARG A 423 -33.06 10.87 16.59
C ARG A 423 -34.11 10.05 17.34
N CYS A 424 -33.69 9.22 18.29
CA CYS A 424 -34.56 8.39 19.12
C CYS A 424 -34.19 8.58 20.59
N GLU A 425 -35.17 8.49 21.49
CA GLU A 425 -34.97 8.62 22.94
C GLU A 425 -34.05 7.53 23.52
N GLU A 426 -34.12 6.31 22.98
CA GLU A 426 -33.25 5.19 23.36
C GLU A 426 -31.75 5.51 23.28
N TYR A 427 -31.35 6.45 22.42
CA TYR A 427 -29.94 6.83 22.21
C TYR A 427 -29.31 7.59 23.39
N ILE A 428 -30.12 8.09 24.32
CA ILE A 428 -29.67 8.85 25.48
C ILE A 428 -30.00 8.18 26.81
N GLY A 429 -30.51 6.94 26.76
CA GLY A 429 -31.05 6.25 27.92
C GLY A 429 -30.04 6.06 29.05
N GLU A 430 -28.76 5.79 28.75
CA GLU A 430 -27.74 5.67 29.79
C GLU A 430 -27.30 7.05 30.30
N ALA A 431 -27.05 7.98 29.38
CA ALA A 431 -26.64 9.33 29.74
C ALA A 431 -27.68 10.05 30.63
N LEU A 432 -28.98 9.77 30.46
CA LEU A 432 -30.05 10.33 31.30
C LEU A 432 -30.07 9.80 32.74
N LYS A 433 -29.51 8.62 33.02
CA LYS A 433 -29.41 8.07 34.37
C LYS A 433 -28.43 8.84 35.26
N THR A 434 -27.55 9.63 34.64
CA THR A 434 -26.60 10.45 35.38
C THR A 434 -27.31 11.53 36.21
N LYS A 435 -26.68 11.95 37.31
CA LYS A 435 -27.20 13.05 38.13
C LYS A 435 -27.19 14.36 37.33
N ASP A 436 -28.09 15.27 37.66
CA ASP A 436 -28.09 16.59 37.03
C ASP A 436 -26.77 17.33 37.28
N ARG A 437 -26.32 18.06 36.26
CA ARG A 437 -25.04 18.80 36.28
C ARG A 437 -23.82 17.93 36.67
N SER A 438 -23.86 16.63 36.41
CA SER A 438 -22.75 15.71 36.72
C SER A 438 -21.77 15.55 35.56
N ILE A 439 -22.18 15.81 34.32
CA ILE A 439 -21.33 15.70 33.13
C ILE A 439 -20.59 17.02 32.91
N CYS A 440 -19.30 17.07 33.21
CA CYS A 440 -18.49 18.28 33.07
C CYS A 440 -18.06 18.49 31.61
N ILE A 441 -18.38 19.65 31.03
CA ILE A 441 -18.04 19.99 29.63
C ILE A 441 -17.05 21.17 29.54
N GLY A 442 -16.94 21.98 30.59
CA GLY A 442 -16.15 23.22 30.56
C GLY A 442 -16.92 24.38 29.94
N GLU A 443 -16.20 25.35 29.37
CA GLU A 443 -16.77 26.50 28.64
C GLU A 443 -17.13 26.07 27.21
N VAL A 444 -18.33 26.41 26.73
CA VAL A 444 -18.80 26.05 25.37
C VAL A 444 -19.35 27.29 24.67
N ALA A 445 -18.75 27.67 23.55
CA ALA A 445 -19.23 28.81 22.76
C ALA A 445 -20.53 28.49 22.00
N ARG A 446 -20.64 27.29 21.42
CA ARG A 446 -21.82 26.87 20.63
C ARG A 446 -22.33 25.49 21.08
N LEU A 447 -23.50 25.46 21.70
CA LEU A 447 -24.19 24.21 22.06
C LEU A 447 -25.30 23.90 21.05
N LYS A 448 -25.21 22.75 20.37
CA LYS A 448 -26.25 22.26 19.45
C LYS A 448 -26.79 20.93 19.96
N LEU A 449 -28.00 20.95 20.49
CA LEU A 449 -28.75 19.76 20.90
C LEU A 449 -29.84 19.49 19.87
N LYS A 450 -29.73 18.38 19.13
CA LYS A 450 -30.68 18.01 18.08
C LYS A 450 -31.60 16.89 18.54
N HIS A 451 -32.90 17.04 18.28
CA HIS A 451 -33.92 16.04 18.57
C HIS A 451 -33.95 15.67 20.07
N PHE A 452 -33.99 14.38 20.43
CA PHE A 452 -34.05 13.93 21.82
C PHE A 452 -32.82 14.32 22.65
N ALA A 453 -31.70 14.71 22.02
CA ALA A 453 -30.50 15.15 22.75
C ALA A 453 -30.74 16.40 23.61
N ALA A 454 -31.83 17.14 23.40
CA ALA A 454 -32.27 18.23 24.27
C ALA A 454 -32.48 17.77 25.72
N GLY A 455 -32.92 16.52 25.94
CA GLY A 455 -33.10 15.95 27.28
C GLY A 455 -31.81 15.84 28.10
N LEU A 456 -30.64 15.89 27.45
CA LEU A 456 -29.35 15.87 28.14
C LEU A 456 -28.96 17.24 28.73
N ALA A 457 -29.66 18.32 28.40
CA ALA A 457 -29.30 19.67 28.84
C ALA A 457 -29.16 19.79 30.37
N SER A 458 -30.05 19.17 31.15
CA SER A 458 -29.99 19.18 32.63
C SER A 458 -28.80 18.41 33.19
N LYS A 459 -28.26 17.45 32.43
CA LYS A 459 -27.12 16.61 32.83
C LYS A 459 -25.78 17.31 32.64
N LEU A 460 -25.71 18.28 31.72
CA LEU A 460 -24.49 19.01 31.40
C LEU A 460 -24.17 20.07 32.47
N LYS A 461 -22.91 20.10 32.87
CA LYS A 461 -22.30 21.18 33.66
C LYS A 461 -21.36 21.96 32.74
N ILE A 462 -21.87 23.08 32.24
CA ILE A 462 -21.17 24.06 31.43
C ILE A 462 -20.75 25.23 32.33
N THR A 463 -19.53 25.71 32.19
CA THR A 463 -18.99 26.86 32.93
C THR A 463 -18.87 28.08 32.00
N GLY A 464 -18.92 29.33 32.52
CA GLY A 464 -18.75 30.57 31.73
C GLY A 464 -20.04 31.34 31.38
N LYS A 465 -19.89 32.61 30.94
CA LYS A 465 -21.00 33.47 30.49
C LYS A 465 -21.35 33.15 29.03
N PHE A 466 -22.61 32.82 28.77
CA PHE A 466 -23.11 32.41 27.45
C PHE A 466 -23.20 33.56 26.44
N LEU A 467 -22.92 33.27 25.17
CA LEU A 467 -23.61 33.86 24.02
C LEU A 467 -24.53 32.76 23.46
N LEU A 468 -25.79 32.73 23.88
CA LEU A 468 -26.76 31.73 23.44
C LEU A 468 -27.10 31.93 21.95
N ALA A 469 -26.39 31.23 21.08
CA ALA A 469 -26.94 30.80 19.79
C ALA A 469 -27.34 29.31 19.89
N SER A 470 -28.18 28.98 20.86
CA SER A 470 -28.73 27.64 21.01
C SER A 470 -29.81 27.42 19.95
N THR A 471 -29.47 26.69 18.89
CA THR A 471 -30.48 26.16 17.97
C THR A 471 -31.00 24.85 18.55
N PHE A 472 -32.11 24.93 19.27
CA PHE A 472 -32.90 23.76 19.64
C PHE A 472 -33.80 23.40 18.45
N THR A 473 -33.45 22.33 17.73
CA THR A 473 -34.41 21.70 16.83
C THR A 473 -35.09 20.57 17.61
N SER A 474 -36.16 20.92 18.36
CA SER A 474 -37.10 19.91 18.82
C SER A 474 -37.93 19.46 17.62
N ILE A 475 -38.11 18.15 17.47
CA ILE A 475 -39.14 17.62 16.59
C ILE A 475 -40.12 16.91 17.51
N ASP A 476 -41.37 17.33 17.42
CA ASP A 476 -42.51 16.67 18.04
C ASP A 476 -42.79 15.38 17.26
N SER A 477 -42.00 14.31 17.51
CA SER A 477 -42.10 13.05 16.76
C SER A 477 -42.50 11.89 17.65
N ARG A 478 -43.80 11.82 17.99
CA ARG A 478 -44.44 10.60 18.54
C ARG A 478 -44.55 9.44 17.53
N ARG A 479 -44.05 9.58 16.29
CA ARG A 479 -44.13 8.53 15.25
C ARG A 479 -42.92 8.55 14.30
N ALA A 480 -41.78 8.00 14.70
CA ALA A 480 -40.68 7.72 13.75
C ALA A 480 -39.74 6.57 14.15
N CYS A 481 -40.06 5.80 15.20
CA CYS A 481 -39.29 4.60 15.57
C CYS A 481 -39.93 3.35 14.95
N SER A 482 -39.95 3.26 13.62
CA SER A 482 -40.14 1.98 12.94
C SER A 482 -39.69 2.05 11.47
N ARG A 483 -38.85 1.06 11.11
CA ARG A 483 -38.38 0.64 9.78
C ARG A 483 -37.05 1.23 9.27
N ASN A 484 -36.04 0.34 9.30
CA ASN A 484 -35.00 0.09 8.30
C ASN A 484 -34.76 1.20 7.27
N TYR A 485 -33.69 1.97 7.47
CA TYR A 485 -32.94 2.55 6.35
C TYR A 485 -31.55 1.90 6.34
N MET A 486 -31.46 0.81 5.56
CA MET A 486 -30.19 0.36 5.00
C MET A 486 -29.75 1.34 3.90
N HIS A 487 -28.44 1.51 3.78
CA HIS A 487 -27.68 2.16 2.69
C HIS A 487 -27.89 3.66 2.43
N SER A 488 -26.88 4.47 2.79
CA SER A 488 -26.05 5.27 1.86
C SER A 488 -25.05 6.14 2.63
N ASP A 489 -23.76 5.85 2.37
CA ASP A 489 -22.49 6.61 2.45
C ASP A 489 -22.02 7.36 3.74
#